data_AF-A0A246E5U1-F1
#
_entry.id   AF-A0A246E5U1-F1
#
_cell.length_a   1.000
_cell.length_b   1.000
_cell.length_c   1.000
_cell.angle_alpha   90.00
_cell.angle_beta   90.00
_cell.angle_gamma   90.00
#
_symmetry.space_group_name_H-M   'P 1'
#
loop_
_entity.id
_entity.type
_entity.pdbx_description
1 polymer ?
#
loop_
_entity_poly.entity_id
_entity_poly.type
_entity_poly.pdbx_seq_one_letter_code
_entity_poly.pdbx_strand_id
1 'polypeptide(L)'
;MTTASGGMRPGLATAFAVVGFGALAICGLGILSLVTGQDVLAVRGLGPIPGAVGFAAAVVGIALTLMVALRAPHPSYAISVLTGVVALLSYLAGLVASALIVGVDAARAFAAAGGFAVSWFGVLLVAAAVISGWSAVALVRTRATPPRWAWERDEDE
;
A
#
# COMPACT_ATOMS: atom_id res chain seq x y z
N MET A 1 -13.24 23.09 -30.79
CA MET A 1 -12.63 23.34 -29.47
C MET A 1 -12.50 22.00 -28.75
N THR A 2 -11.39 21.30 -28.95
CA THR A 2 -11.07 20.05 -28.23
C THR A 2 -10.48 20.43 -26.88
N THR A 3 -11.28 20.36 -25.82
CA THR A 3 -10.80 20.49 -24.44
C THR A 3 -9.80 19.38 -24.17
N ALA A 4 -8.52 19.73 -24.11
CA ALA A 4 -7.47 18.85 -23.61
C ALA A 4 -7.79 18.47 -22.17
N SER A 5 -8.34 17.27 -21.96
CA SER A 5 -8.48 16.62 -20.65
C SER A 5 -7.12 16.08 -20.19
N GLY A 6 -6.10 16.93 -20.22
CA GLY A 6 -4.68 16.55 -20.07
C GLY A 6 -4.24 16.39 -18.62
N GLY A 7 -4.85 15.46 -17.87
CA GLY A 7 -4.39 15.13 -16.52
C GLY A 7 -4.75 13.70 -16.13
N MET A 8 -3.87 13.05 -15.34
CA MET A 8 -4.10 11.68 -14.88
C MET A 8 -5.42 11.56 -14.10
N ARG A 9 -6.27 10.61 -14.52
CA ARG A 9 -7.53 10.32 -13.83
C ARG A 9 -7.25 9.78 -12.41
N PRO A 10 -7.95 10.26 -11.36
CA PRO A 10 -7.72 9.82 -9.98
C PRO A 10 -7.78 8.30 -9.77
N GLY A 11 -8.66 7.61 -10.51
CA GLY A 11 -8.75 6.15 -10.46
C GLY A 11 -7.51 5.44 -10.98
N LEU A 12 -6.91 5.95 -12.06
CA LEU A 12 -5.68 5.38 -12.64
C LEU A 12 -4.47 5.63 -11.73
N ALA A 13 -4.36 6.84 -11.16
CA ALA A 13 -3.34 7.15 -10.16
C ALA A 13 -3.45 6.24 -8.92
N THR A 14 -4.67 5.94 -8.48
CA THR A 14 -4.90 4.99 -7.38
C THR A 14 -4.43 3.59 -7.74
N ALA A 15 -4.77 3.10 -8.94
CA ALA A 15 -4.33 1.77 -9.39
C ALA A 15 -2.81 1.65 -9.43
N PHE A 16 -2.11 2.63 -10.01
CA PHE A 16 -0.64 2.65 -10.04
C PHE A 16 -0.04 2.68 -8.64
N ALA A 17 -0.60 3.48 -7.73
CA ALA A 17 -0.13 3.56 -6.36
C ALA A 17 -0.33 2.25 -5.59
N VAL A 18 -1.47 1.58 -5.77
CA VAL A 18 -1.75 0.28 -5.13
C VAL A 18 -0.79 -0.81 -5.65
N VAL A 19 -0.57 -0.87 -6.97
CA VAL A 19 0.38 -1.81 -7.56
C VAL A 19 1.81 -1.49 -7.12
N GLY A 20 2.19 -0.22 -7.11
CA GLY A 20 3.49 0.25 -6.63
C GLY A 20 3.73 -0.11 -5.16
N PHE A 21 2.71 0.07 -4.30
CA PHE A 21 2.76 -0.36 -2.90
C PHE A 21 2.99 -1.87 -2.81
N GLY A 22 2.20 -2.66 -3.54
CA GLY A 22 2.34 -4.11 -3.58
C GLY A 22 3.76 -4.54 -3.95
N ALA A 23 4.29 -3.98 -5.04
CA ALA A 23 5.64 -4.28 -5.52
C ALA A 23 6.73 -3.87 -4.52
N LEU A 24 6.67 -2.63 -4.00
CA LEU A 24 7.65 -2.12 -3.04
C LEU A 24 7.63 -2.90 -1.73
N ALA A 25 6.45 -3.21 -1.22
CA ALA A 25 6.31 -3.95 0.02
C ALA A 25 6.77 -5.40 -0.15
N ILE A 26 6.33 -6.11 -1.18
CA ILE A 26 6.75 -7.52 -1.40
C ILE A 26 8.26 -7.61 -1.61
N CYS A 27 8.83 -6.75 -2.46
CA CYS A 27 10.27 -6.73 -2.72
C CYS A 27 11.05 -6.34 -1.46
N GLY A 28 10.67 -5.26 -0.79
CA GLY A 28 11.37 -4.77 0.39
C GLY A 28 11.27 -5.72 1.58
N LEU A 29 10.09 -6.27 1.86
CA LEU A 29 9.91 -7.29 2.90
C LEU A 29 10.74 -8.55 2.60
N GLY A 30 10.76 -8.99 1.33
CA GLY A 30 11.58 -10.13 0.89
C GLY A 30 13.08 -9.91 1.06
N ILE A 31 13.59 -8.77 0.58
CA ILE A 31 15.01 -8.40 0.76
C ILE A 31 15.35 -8.30 2.24
N LEU A 32 14.53 -7.61 3.03
CA LEU A 32 14.76 -7.44 4.46
C LEU A 32 14.75 -8.78 5.19
N SER A 33 13.86 -9.70 4.81
CA SER A 33 13.82 -11.06 5.35
C SER A 33 15.10 -11.85 5.01
N LEU A 34 15.57 -11.79 3.76
CA LEU A 34 16.83 -12.44 3.34
C LEU A 34 18.05 -11.88 4.07
N VAL A 35 18.12 -10.56 4.25
CA VAL A 35 19.25 -9.89 4.90
C VAL A 35 19.27 -10.15 6.40
N THR A 36 18.10 -10.17 7.05
CA THR A 36 18.01 -10.36 8.51
C THR A 36 17.94 -11.82 8.94
N GLY A 37 17.63 -12.73 7.99
CA GLY A 37 17.31 -14.12 8.31
C GLY A 37 16.09 -14.26 9.22
N GLN A 38 15.22 -13.24 9.26
CA GLN A 38 14.00 -13.22 10.07
C GLN A 38 12.78 -13.38 9.18
N ASP A 39 11.78 -14.08 9.70
CA ASP A 39 10.47 -14.12 9.09
C ASP A 39 9.74 -12.79 9.30
N VAL A 40 8.99 -12.35 8.28
CA VAL A 40 8.19 -11.11 8.34
C VAL A 40 7.19 -11.13 9.50
N LEU A 41 6.71 -12.32 9.87
CA LEU A 41 5.95 -12.57 11.09
C LEU A 41 6.69 -13.61 11.94
N ALA A 42 7.60 -13.15 12.78
CA ALA A 42 8.41 -13.98 13.67
C ALA A 42 7.63 -14.48 14.92
N VAL A 43 6.41 -15.00 14.74
CA VAL A 43 5.66 -15.62 15.84
C VAL A 43 5.40 -17.09 15.54
N ARG A 44 6.05 -17.96 16.31
CA ARG A 44 5.85 -19.41 16.26
C ARG A 44 4.37 -19.76 16.46
N GLY A 45 3.77 -20.42 15.45
CA GLY A 45 2.40 -20.93 15.48
C GLY A 45 1.36 -20.04 14.78
N LEU A 46 1.73 -18.86 14.31
CA LEU A 46 0.91 -18.12 13.34
C LEU A 46 1.23 -18.66 11.95
N GLY A 47 0.28 -19.37 11.34
CA GLY A 47 0.41 -19.83 9.96
C GLY A 47 0.57 -18.66 8.96
N PRO A 48 0.73 -18.93 7.66
CA PRO A 48 0.93 -17.87 6.66
C PRO A 48 -0.32 -17.00 6.43
N ILE A 49 -1.50 -17.52 6.75
CA ILE A 49 -2.80 -16.90 6.42
C ILE A 49 -2.95 -15.50 7.06
N PRO A 50 -2.72 -15.28 8.37
CA PRO A 50 -2.98 -13.98 8.97
C PRO A 50 -2.12 -12.86 8.41
N GLY A 51 -0.87 -13.14 8.02
CA GLY A 51 0.00 -12.16 7.37
C GLY A 51 -0.49 -11.77 5.99
N ALA A 52 -0.94 -12.75 5.19
CA ALA A 52 -1.51 -12.49 3.88
C ALA A 52 -2.81 -11.68 3.98
N VAL A 53 -3.68 -12.00 4.96
CA VAL A 53 -4.92 -11.24 5.19
C VAL A 53 -4.63 -9.83 5.68
N GLY A 54 -3.65 -9.65 6.58
CA GLY A 54 -3.18 -8.33 6.99
C GLY A 54 -2.69 -7.51 5.79
N PHE A 55 -1.88 -8.11 4.93
CA PHE A 55 -1.38 -7.43 3.72
C PHE A 55 -2.52 -7.05 2.76
N ALA A 56 -3.47 -7.94 2.52
CA ALA A 56 -4.65 -7.66 1.70
C ALA A 56 -5.50 -6.52 2.30
N ALA A 57 -5.68 -6.52 3.63
CA ALA A 57 -6.38 -5.43 4.32
C ALA A 57 -5.66 -4.09 4.15
N ALA A 58 -4.32 -4.06 4.22
CA ALA A 58 -3.54 -2.85 3.95
C ALA A 58 -3.74 -2.33 2.52
N VAL A 59 -3.70 -3.22 1.52
CA VAL A 59 -3.98 -2.89 0.11
C VAL A 59 -5.36 -2.24 -0.03
N VAL A 60 -6.39 -2.84 0.57
CA VAL A 60 -7.77 -2.31 0.54
C VAL A 60 -7.84 -0.94 1.25
N GLY A 61 -7.23 -0.80 2.42
CA GLY A 61 -7.20 0.46 3.17
C GLY A 61 -6.55 1.60 2.39
N ILE A 62 -5.42 1.34 1.73
CA ILE A 62 -4.76 2.30 0.84
C ILE A 62 -5.66 2.66 -0.34
N ALA A 63 -6.23 1.65 -1.01
CA ALA A 63 -7.09 1.87 -2.17
C ALA A 63 -8.29 2.77 -1.82
N LEU A 64 -8.99 2.47 -0.73
CA LEU A 64 -10.11 3.28 -0.25
C LEU A 64 -9.70 4.71 0.10
N THR A 65 -8.57 4.86 0.80
CA THR A 65 -8.04 6.17 1.19
C THR A 65 -7.75 7.04 -0.02
N LEU A 66 -7.03 6.50 -1.01
CA LEU A 66 -6.67 7.23 -2.23
C LEU A 66 -7.88 7.49 -3.14
N MET A 67 -8.80 6.53 -3.27
CA MET A 67 -10.02 6.70 -4.05
C MET A 67 -10.88 7.88 -3.56
N VAL A 68 -10.88 8.15 -2.26
CA VAL A 68 -11.60 9.28 -1.66
C VAL A 68 -10.74 10.56 -1.75
N ALA A 69 -9.49 10.48 -1.30
CA ALA A 69 -8.65 11.66 -1.11
C ALA A 69 -8.22 12.33 -2.43
N LEU A 70 -8.03 11.55 -3.50
CA LEU A 70 -7.65 12.07 -4.82
C LEU A 70 -8.83 12.68 -5.60
N ARG A 71 -10.07 12.58 -5.10
CA ARG A 71 -11.23 13.27 -5.69
C ARG A 71 -11.28 14.76 -5.32
N ALA A 72 -10.51 15.19 -4.32
CA ALA A 72 -10.45 16.59 -3.94
C ALA A 72 -9.81 17.45 -5.05
N PRO A 73 -10.24 18.72 -5.24
CA PRO A 73 -9.68 19.59 -6.29
C PRO A 73 -8.17 19.83 -6.16
N HIS A 74 -7.66 19.86 -4.92
CA HIS A 74 -6.24 20.02 -4.61
C HIS A 74 -5.82 19.01 -3.53
N PRO A 75 -5.46 17.77 -3.90
CA PRO A 75 -5.03 16.77 -2.94
C PRO A 75 -3.73 17.20 -2.26
N SER A 76 -3.73 17.17 -0.92
CA SER A 76 -2.57 17.53 -0.10
C SER A 76 -1.56 16.38 -0.03
N TYR A 77 -0.27 16.69 0.00
CA TYR A 77 0.77 15.68 0.26
C TYR A 77 0.66 15.05 1.65
N ALA A 78 -0.08 15.66 2.59
CA ALA A 78 -0.40 15.03 3.87
C ALA A 78 -1.13 13.68 3.74
N ILE A 79 -1.83 13.46 2.60
CA ILE A 79 -2.47 12.17 2.29
C ILE A 79 -1.45 11.02 2.25
N SER A 80 -0.21 11.28 1.84
CA SER A 80 0.85 10.25 1.81
C SER A 80 1.15 9.70 3.19
N VAL A 81 1.27 10.57 4.21
CA VAL A 81 1.47 10.18 5.60
C VAL A 81 0.25 9.42 6.13
N LEU A 82 -0.96 9.92 5.83
CA LEU A 82 -2.19 9.22 6.18
C LEU A 82 -2.26 7.82 5.57
N THR A 83 -1.80 7.66 4.32
CA THR A 83 -1.76 6.36 3.62
C THR A 83 -0.83 5.38 4.34
N GLY A 84 0.32 5.85 4.84
CA GLY A 84 1.20 5.07 5.70
C GLY A 84 0.53 4.59 6.99
N VAL A 85 -0.15 5.50 7.69
CA VAL A 85 -0.88 5.17 8.93
C VAL A 85 -2.01 4.18 8.66
N VAL A 86 -2.82 4.41 7.62
CA VAL A 86 -3.91 3.51 7.24
C VAL A 86 -3.36 2.14 6.85
N ALA A 87 -2.28 2.08 6.08
CA ALA A 87 -1.66 0.81 5.69
C ALA A 87 -1.27 -0.03 6.92
N LEU A 88 -0.62 0.58 7.90
CA LEU A 88 -0.23 -0.08 9.14
C LEU A 88 -1.46 -0.52 9.94
N LEU A 89 -2.42 0.37 10.18
CA LEU A 89 -3.61 0.05 10.97
C LEU A 89 -4.46 -1.04 10.31
N SER A 90 -4.65 -0.98 9.00
CA SER A 90 -5.36 -2.01 8.23
C SER A 90 -4.61 -3.35 8.25
N TYR A 91 -3.28 -3.34 8.17
CA TYR A 91 -2.47 -4.55 8.32
C TYR A 91 -2.69 -5.20 9.69
N LEU A 92 -2.53 -4.42 10.77
CA LEU A 92 -2.66 -4.90 12.13
C LEU A 92 -4.09 -5.40 12.41
N ALA A 93 -5.11 -4.67 11.95
CA ALA A 93 -6.51 -5.09 12.08
C ALA A 93 -6.78 -6.39 11.32
N GLY A 94 -6.31 -6.50 10.08
CA GLY A 94 -6.47 -7.71 9.27
C GLY A 94 -5.74 -8.92 9.88
N LEU A 95 -4.53 -8.71 10.40
CA LEU A 95 -3.74 -9.73 11.09
C LEU A 95 -4.46 -10.22 12.35
N VAL A 96 -4.88 -9.31 13.24
CA VAL A 96 -5.56 -9.70 14.49
C VAL A 96 -6.88 -10.38 14.19
N ALA A 97 -7.71 -9.81 13.31
CA ALA A 97 -9.01 -10.39 12.97
C ALA A 97 -8.87 -11.81 12.40
N SER A 98 -7.95 -12.01 11.45
CA SER A 98 -7.74 -13.33 10.86
C SER A 98 -7.10 -14.33 11.81
N ALA A 99 -6.17 -13.90 12.67
CA ALA A 99 -5.60 -14.75 13.71
C ALA A 99 -6.69 -15.27 14.67
N LEU A 100 -7.59 -14.39 15.12
CA LEU A 100 -8.71 -14.76 15.98
C LEU A 100 -9.69 -15.72 15.28
N ILE A 101 -9.99 -15.50 13.99
CA ILE A 101 -10.86 -16.38 13.20
C ILE A 101 -10.26 -17.80 13.08
N VAL A 102 -8.93 -17.91 12.95
CA VAL A 102 -8.22 -19.19 12.88
C VAL A 102 -8.05 -19.84 14.27
N GLY A 103 -8.53 -19.20 15.34
CA GLY A 103 -8.50 -19.74 16.70
C GLY A 103 -7.19 -19.50 17.44
N VAL A 104 -6.38 -18.55 17.00
CA VAL A 104 -5.18 -18.12 17.73
C VAL A 104 -5.61 -17.38 19.00
N ASP A 105 -4.95 -17.68 20.11
CA ASP A 105 -5.13 -16.96 21.37
C ASP A 105 -4.96 -15.44 21.21
N ALA A 106 -5.87 -14.65 21.80
CA ALA A 106 -5.91 -13.21 21.63
C ALA A 106 -4.61 -12.53 22.08
N ALA A 107 -4.02 -12.96 23.20
CA ALA A 107 -2.77 -12.38 23.68
C ALA A 107 -1.63 -12.62 22.68
N ARG A 108 -1.58 -13.81 22.05
CA ARG A 108 -0.61 -14.11 20.99
C ARG A 108 -0.85 -13.27 19.73
N ALA A 109 -2.10 -13.09 19.32
CA ALA A 109 -2.45 -12.27 18.16
C ALA A 109 -2.03 -10.80 18.35
N PHE A 110 -2.32 -10.22 19.52
CA PHE A 110 -1.91 -8.85 19.85
C PHE A 110 -0.40 -8.71 20.05
N ALA A 111 0.27 -9.72 20.63
CA ALA A 111 1.72 -9.73 20.73
C ALA A 111 2.40 -9.76 19.34
N ALA A 112 1.85 -10.52 18.40
CA ALA A 112 2.32 -10.55 17.01
C ALA A 112 2.13 -9.21 16.31
N ALA A 113 0.93 -8.62 16.46
CA ALA A 113 0.63 -7.30 15.91
C ALA A 113 1.55 -6.22 16.49
N GLY A 114 1.75 -6.22 17.82
CA GLY A 114 2.64 -5.29 18.51
C GLY A 114 4.10 -5.45 18.07
N GLY A 115 4.58 -6.70 17.99
CA GLY A 115 5.93 -7.02 17.52
C GLY A 115 6.16 -6.56 16.08
N PHE A 116 5.19 -6.77 15.18
CA PHE A 116 5.27 -6.27 13.82
C PHE A 116 5.29 -4.74 13.78
N ALA A 117 4.43 -4.07 14.55
CA ALA A 117 4.28 -2.62 14.55
C ALA A 117 5.57 -1.87 14.95
N VAL A 118 6.39 -2.46 15.83
CA VAL A 118 7.69 -1.89 16.26
C VAL A 118 8.89 -2.44 15.48
N SER A 119 8.64 -3.34 14.52
CA SER A 119 9.70 -3.96 13.72
C SER A 119 10.13 -3.11 12.53
N TRP A 120 11.29 -3.45 11.97
CA TRP A 120 11.76 -2.87 10.71
C TRP A 120 10.85 -3.23 9.52
N PHE A 121 10.14 -4.35 9.58
CA PHE A 121 9.13 -4.72 8.58
C PHE A 121 7.93 -3.76 8.60
N GLY A 122 7.49 -3.36 9.81
CA GLY A 122 6.45 -2.35 9.98
C GLY A 122 6.87 -0.98 9.42
N VAL A 123 8.11 -0.57 9.70
CA VAL A 123 8.69 0.67 9.15
C VAL A 123 8.72 0.62 7.62
N LEU A 124 9.15 -0.50 7.03
CA LEU A 124 9.21 -0.68 5.58
C LEU A 124 7.82 -0.62 4.94
N LEU A 125 6.83 -1.29 5.55
CA LEU A 125 5.44 -1.25 5.07
C LEU A 125 4.90 0.19 5.02
N VAL A 126 5.13 0.96 6.10
CA VAL A 126 4.73 2.37 6.18
C VAL A 126 5.46 3.20 5.12
N ALA A 127 6.78 3.02 4.98
CA ALA A 127 7.56 3.75 3.98
C ALA A 127 7.07 3.47 2.54
N ALA A 128 6.81 2.21 2.21
CA ALA A 128 6.27 1.81 0.91
C ALA A 128 4.90 2.45 0.64
N ALA A 129 4.02 2.49 1.65
CA ALA A 129 2.70 3.11 1.56
C ALA A 129 2.79 4.64 1.40
N VAL A 130 3.70 5.30 2.13
CA VAL A 130 3.94 6.75 2.01
C VAL A 130 4.47 7.10 0.62
N ILE A 131 5.47 6.37 0.11
CA ILE A 131 6.02 6.58 -1.24
C ILE A 131 4.93 6.40 -2.31
N SER A 132 4.10 5.38 -2.16
CA SER A 132 3.01 5.09 -3.09
C SER A 132 1.93 6.17 -3.06
N GLY A 133 1.50 6.59 -1.86
CA GLY A 133 0.54 7.68 -1.68
C GLY A 133 1.07 9.02 -2.19
N TRP A 134 2.34 9.33 -1.94
CA TRP A 134 3.00 10.52 -2.48
C TRP A 134 3.02 10.50 -4.02
N SER A 135 3.36 9.36 -4.62
CA SER A 135 3.37 9.19 -6.08
C SER A 135 1.97 9.39 -6.66
N ALA A 136 0.93 8.87 -6.01
CA ALA A 136 -0.46 9.06 -6.43
C ALA A 136 -0.86 10.54 -6.45
N VAL A 137 -0.54 11.28 -5.38
CA VAL A 137 -0.80 12.72 -5.27
C VAL A 137 0.00 13.49 -6.32
N ALA A 138 1.27 13.15 -6.52
CA ALA A 138 2.13 13.78 -7.51
C ALA A 138 1.53 13.63 -8.92
N LEU A 139 1.13 12.42 -9.31
CA LEU A 139 0.55 12.15 -10.63
C LEU A 139 -0.71 12.98 -10.93
N VAL A 140 -1.60 13.13 -9.94
CA VAL A 140 -2.81 13.96 -10.09
C VAL A 140 -2.47 15.45 -10.09
N ARG A 141 -1.56 15.88 -9.21
CA ARG A 141 -1.23 17.31 -9.02
C ARG A 141 -0.39 17.90 -10.16
N THR A 142 0.53 17.14 -10.73
CA THR A 142 1.38 17.60 -11.85
C THR A 142 0.68 17.51 -13.21
N ARG A 143 -0.59 17.06 -13.24
CA ARG A 143 -1.33 16.79 -14.49
C ARG A 143 -0.51 15.92 -15.45
N ALA A 144 0.16 14.89 -14.91
CA ALA A 144 0.94 13.97 -15.70
C ALA A 144 0.05 13.35 -16.79
N THR A 145 0.54 13.34 -18.03
CA THR A 145 -0.13 12.68 -19.14
C THR A 145 -0.14 11.18 -18.87
N PRO A 146 -1.24 10.45 -19.14
CA PRO A 146 -1.23 9.00 -19.10
C PRO A 146 -0.06 8.44 -19.92
N PRO A 147 0.64 7.40 -19.44
CA PRO A 147 1.72 6.79 -20.21
C PRO A 147 1.15 6.27 -21.53
N ARG A 148 1.73 6.71 -22.66
CA ARG A 148 1.43 6.19 -24.00
C ARG A 148 2.60 5.37 -24.49
N TRP A 149 2.34 4.12 -24.83
CA TRP A 149 3.37 3.23 -25.35
C TRP A 149 3.65 3.53 -26.83
N ALA A 150 4.83 3.14 -27.32
CA ALA A 150 5.24 3.45 -28.69
C ALA A 150 4.31 2.82 -29.74
N TRP A 151 3.73 1.65 -29.44
CA TRP A 151 2.75 0.97 -30.29
C TRP A 151 1.34 1.56 -30.21
N GLU A 152 1.08 2.53 -29.32
CA GLU A 152 -0.21 3.26 -29.20
C GLU A 152 -0.17 4.63 -29.90
N ARG A 153 0.93 4.94 -30.58
CA ARG A 153 1.03 6.09 -31.46
C ARG A 153 0.70 5.58 -32.85
N ASP A 154 -0.30 6.19 -33.48
CA ASP A 154 -0.51 5.96 -34.91
C ASP A 154 0.79 6.38 -35.61
N GLU A 155 1.30 5.54 -36.51
CA GLU A 155 2.63 5.71 -37.14
C GLU A 155 2.76 7.02 -37.96
N ASP A 156 1.66 7.76 -38.10
CA ASP A 156 1.50 8.97 -38.91
C ASP A 156 1.63 10.31 -38.14
N GLU A 157 1.95 10.30 -36.83
CA GLU A 157 2.14 11.52 -35.99
C GLU A 157 3.59 11.79 -35.58
#